data_AF-Q2QX48-F1
#
_entry.id   AF-Q2QX48-F1
#
_cell.length_a   1.000
_cell.length_b   1.000
_cell.length_c   1.000
_cell.angle_alpha   90.00
_cell.angle_beta   90.00
_cell.angle_gamma   90.00
#
_symmetry.space_group_name_H-M   'P 1'
#
loop_
_entity.id
_entity.type
_entity.pdbx_description
1 polymer ?
#
loop_
_entity_poly.entity_id
_entity_poly.type
_entity_poly.pdbx_seq_one_letter_code
_entity_poly.pdbx_strand_id
1 'polypeptide(L)'
;MVADSAVGVHGSAADSGSVRSARTAAERDAEAEATRDTKAAAVEPPEWLQTLPVAPEYHPTLVEFADPIAYILRIKPEASRNGICKIQVGLSTKNRRAASRRVWESGERYTLEAFCAKVPEFEPSRHAALPKNPTHLQLKALF
;
A
#
# COMPACT_ATOMS: atom_id res chain seq x y z
N MET A 1 -85.24 -30.83 -18.81
CA MET A 1 -84.81 -30.15 -17.55
C MET A 1 -83.35 -30.54 -17.37
N VAL A 2 -82.39 -29.62 -17.24
CA VAL A 2 -82.46 -28.20 -16.87
C VAL A 2 -82.10 -27.28 -18.05
N ALA A 3 -82.50 -26.01 -18.00
CA ALA A 3 -81.94 -24.92 -18.80
C ALA A 3 -81.93 -23.64 -17.96
N ASP A 4 -80.78 -22.96 -17.91
CA ASP A 4 -80.55 -21.52 -17.68
C ASP A 4 -79.08 -21.24 -18.07
N SER A 5 -78.67 -20.16 -18.75
CA SER A 5 -78.68 -18.71 -18.40
C SER A 5 -77.82 -18.42 -17.15
N ALA A 6 -76.86 -17.47 -17.10
CA ALA A 6 -76.19 -16.61 -18.09
C ALA A 6 -74.76 -16.27 -17.52
N VAL A 7 -73.91 -15.32 -17.94
CA VAL A 7 -73.94 -14.17 -18.87
C VAL A 7 -72.47 -13.87 -19.35
N GLY A 8 -72.17 -12.69 -19.90
CA GLY A 8 -70.79 -12.22 -20.22
C GLY A 8 -69.98 -11.72 -18.99
N VAL A 9 -68.96 -10.85 -19.11
CA VAL A 9 -68.78 -9.72 -20.06
C VAL A 9 -67.30 -9.23 -20.07
N HIS A 10 -66.82 -8.78 -21.24
CA HIS A 10 -65.56 -8.03 -21.51
C HIS A 10 -64.20 -8.69 -21.15
N GLY A 11 -63.10 -8.37 -21.83
CA GLY A 11 -62.95 -7.50 -23.00
C GLY A 11 -61.59 -7.63 -23.69
N SER A 12 -61.52 -7.30 -24.98
CA SER A 12 -60.27 -7.26 -25.75
C SER A 12 -59.65 -5.87 -25.70
N ALA A 13 -58.33 -5.79 -25.50
CA ALA A 13 -57.54 -4.57 -25.61
C ALA A 13 -56.33 -4.84 -26.52
N ALA A 14 -56.08 -3.93 -27.46
CA ALA A 14 -55.12 -4.12 -28.55
C ALA A 14 -53.69 -3.69 -28.17
N ASP A 15 -52.76 -4.00 -29.07
CA ASP A 15 -51.35 -3.61 -29.02
C ASP A 15 -51.14 -2.09 -28.85
N SER A 16 -50.09 -1.73 -28.11
CA SER A 16 -49.51 -0.40 -28.00
C SER A 16 -48.11 -0.57 -27.40
N GLY A 17 -47.08 -0.47 -28.26
CA GLY A 17 -45.69 -0.66 -27.86
C GLY A 17 -45.07 0.53 -27.12
N SER A 18 -43.78 0.78 -27.41
CA SER A 18 -42.90 1.81 -26.83
C SER A 18 -41.99 1.34 -25.67
N VAL A 19 -40.79 0.90 -26.06
CA VAL A 19 -39.51 1.06 -25.33
C VAL A 19 -39.47 0.54 -23.89
N ARG A 20 -39.38 -0.80 -23.75
CA ARG A 20 -38.44 -1.36 -22.76
C ARG A 20 -37.02 -1.07 -23.26
N SER A 21 -36.40 0.00 -22.78
CA SER A 21 -35.03 0.36 -23.16
C SER A 21 -34.05 -0.70 -22.64
N ALA A 22 -33.64 -1.60 -23.52
CA ALA A 22 -32.57 -2.54 -23.26
C ALA A 22 -31.24 -1.77 -23.30
N ARG A 23 -30.83 -1.22 -22.14
CA ARG A 23 -29.49 -0.64 -21.95
C ARG A 23 -28.47 -1.57 -22.60
N THR A 24 -27.73 -1.04 -23.57
CA THR A 24 -26.77 -1.81 -24.36
C THR A 24 -25.65 -2.35 -23.47
N ALA A 25 -24.97 -3.40 -23.91
CA ALA A 25 -23.78 -3.91 -23.21
C ALA A 25 -22.76 -2.78 -22.98
N ALA A 26 -22.49 -1.98 -24.02
CA ALA A 26 -21.60 -0.83 -23.97
C ALA A 26 -21.98 0.24 -22.93
N GLU A 27 -23.27 0.50 -22.69
CA GLU A 27 -23.69 1.41 -21.60
C GLU A 27 -23.43 0.82 -20.21
N ARG A 28 -23.57 -0.51 -20.05
CA ARG A 28 -23.21 -1.18 -18.80
C ARG A 28 -21.69 -1.20 -18.59
N ASP A 29 -20.92 -1.37 -19.65
CA ASP A 29 -19.46 -1.31 -19.61
C ASP A 29 -18.98 0.10 -19.26
N ALA A 30 -19.61 1.15 -19.81
CA ALA A 30 -19.29 2.55 -19.49
C ALA A 30 -19.60 2.92 -18.03
N GLU A 31 -20.73 2.50 -17.48
CA GLU A 31 -21.09 2.76 -16.07
C GLU A 31 -20.28 1.87 -15.09
N ALA A 32 -19.83 0.69 -15.54
CA ALA A 32 -18.87 -0.15 -14.80
C ALA A 32 -17.43 0.40 -14.83
N GLU A 33 -17.03 1.11 -15.89
CA GLU A 33 -15.75 1.81 -15.94
C GLU A 33 -15.78 3.07 -15.05
N ALA A 34 -16.84 3.87 -15.14
CA ALA A 34 -17.03 5.08 -14.33
C ALA A 34 -17.17 4.82 -12.81
N THR A 35 -17.40 3.57 -12.39
CA THR A 35 -17.42 3.16 -10.98
C THR A 35 -16.14 2.44 -10.52
N ARG A 36 -15.18 2.17 -11.40
CA ARG A 36 -13.84 1.67 -11.02
C ARG A 36 -12.96 2.75 -10.38
N ASP A 37 -13.25 4.02 -10.64
CA ASP A 37 -12.71 5.17 -9.89
C ASP A 37 -13.34 5.34 -8.49
N THR A 38 -14.03 4.33 -7.96
CA THR A 38 -14.40 4.24 -6.54
C THR A 38 -13.16 4.02 -5.67
N LYS A 39 -12.39 5.12 -5.50
CA LYS A 39 -11.40 5.37 -4.44
C LYS A 39 -10.67 4.12 -3.96
N ALA A 40 -9.61 3.74 -4.69
CA ALA A 40 -8.55 2.90 -4.13
C ALA A 40 -8.21 3.45 -2.72
N ALA A 41 -8.31 2.59 -1.71
CA ALA A 41 -8.31 3.02 -0.31
C ALA A 41 -6.91 3.49 0.10
N ALA A 42 -6.62 4.77 -0.18
CA ALA A 42 -5.41 5.43 0.25
C ALA A 42 -5.23 5.23 1.75
N VAL A 43 -4.13 4.57 2.12
CA VAL A 43 -3.81 4.22 3.51
C VAL A 43 -3.31 5.48 4.19
N GLU A 44 -4.23 6.35 4.60
CA GLU A 44 -3.90 7.59 5.28
C GLU A 44 -3.16 7.28 6.60
N PRO A 45 -1.89 7.72 6.77
CA PRO A 45 -1.12 7.39 7.95
C PRO A 45 -1.78 7.97 9.20
N PRO A 46 -1.96 7.19 10.29
CA PRO A 46 -2.61 7.68 11.49
C PRO A 46 -1.82 8.83 12.12
N GLU A 47 -2.52 9.79 12.75
CA GLU A 47 -1.93 11.04 13.25
C GLU A 47 -0.72 10.82 14.18
N TRP A 48 -0.77 9.80 15.05
CA TRP A 48 0.35 9.44 15.94
C TRP A 48 1.63 9.08 15.16
N LEU A 49 1.50 8.50 13.96
CA LEU A 49 2.62 8.11 13.10
C LEU A 49 3.21 9.30 12.37
N GLN A 50 2.39 10.31 12.06
CA GLN A 50 2.82 11.58 11.47
C GLN A 50 3.52 12.48 12.50
N THR A 51 3.13 12.38 13.77
CA THR A 51 3.62 13.20 14.89
C THR A 51 4.75 12.57 15.71
N LEU A 52 5.25 11.38 15.33
CA LEU A 52 6.37 10.74 16.03
C LEU A 52 7.62 11.65 16.06
N PRO A 53 8.29 11.78 17.22
CA PRO A 53 9.54 12.53 17.31
C PRO A 53 10.64 11.86 16.49
N VAL A 54 11.26 12.62 15.59
CA VAL A 54 12.38 12.15 14.77
C VAL A 54 13.64 11.99 15.63
N ALA A 55 14.38 10.90 15.42
CA ALA A 55 15.64 10.65 16.11
C ALA A 55 16.74 11.64 15.66
N PRO A 56 17.64 12.12 16.55
CA PRO A 56 18.70 13.05 16.18
C PRO A 56 19.59 12.57 15.02
N GLU A 57 19.93 13.49 14.11
CA GLU A 57 20.66 13.18 12.87
C GLU A 57 22.02 13.92 12.81
N TYR A 58 23.09 13.20 13.11
CA TYR A 58 24.45 13.74 13.16
C TYR A 58 25.15 13.61 11.80
N HIS A 59 25.73 14.71 11.32
CA HIS A 59 26.34 14.83 9.99
C HIS A 59 27.84 15.20 10.08
N PRO A 60 28.69 14.31 10.64
CA PRO A 60 30.10 14.61 10.84
C PRO A 60 30.90 14.69 9.54
N THR A 61 31.92 15.55 9.55
CA THR A 61 33.01 15.49 8.57
C THR A 61 33.80 14.18 8.70
N LEU A 62 34.51 13.78 7.63
CA LEU A 62 35.39 12.60 7.66
C LEU A 62 36.50 12.71 8.71
N VAL A 63 36.91 13.93 9.09
CA VAL A 63 37.92 14.19 10.12
C VAL A 63 37.33 13.98 11.52
N GLU A 64 36.13 14.50 11.78
CA GLU A 64 35.46 14.28 13.07
C GLU A 64 35.08 12.83 13.32
N PHE A 65 34.79 12.07 12.26
CA PHE A 65 34.43 10.65 12.34
C PHE A 65 35.64 9.71 12.10
N ALA A 66 36.87 10.23 12.15
CA ALA A 66 38.09 9.43 12.01
C ALA A 66 38.24 8.39 13.13
N ASP A 67 37.76 8.70 14.35
CA ASP A 67 37.48 7.74 15.41
C ASP A 67 35.96 7.71 15.70
N PRO A 68 35.23 6.71 15.18
CA PRO A 68 33.80 6.54 15.43
C PRO A 68 33.45 6.35 16.92
N ILE A 69 34.33 5.76 17.73
CA ILE A 69 34.07 5.48 19.14
C ILE A 69 34.20 6.77 19.94
N ALA A 70 35.27 7.55 19.72
CA ALA A 70 35.41 8.88 20.32
C ALA A 70 34.28 9.82 19.88
N TYR A 71 33.83 9.76 18.62
CA TYR A 71 32.68 10.53 18.15
C TYR A 71 31.38 10.13 18.87
N ILE A 72 31.07 8.83 18.97
CA ILE A 72 29.89 8.32 19.69
C ILE A 72 29.93 8.75 21.16
N LEU A 73 31.09 8.67 21.82
CA LEU A 73 31.26 9.14 23.19
C LEU A 73 31.07 10.66 23.32
N ARG A 74 31.49 11.46 22.33
CA ARG A 74 31.25 12.91 22.27
C ARG A 74 29.76 13.27 22.19
N ILE A 75 28.98 12.58 21.35
CA ILE A 75 27.53 12.88 21.20
C ILE A 75 26.65 12.23 22.26
N LYS A 76 27.14 11.19 22.96
CA LYS A 76 26.36 10.39 23.94
C LYS A 76 25.57 11.22 24.98
N PRO A 77 26.10 12.29 25.60
CA PRO A 77 25.36 13.06 26.62
C PRO A 77 24.11 13.78 26.09
N GLU A 78 24.01 13.95 24.77
CA GLU A 78 22.86 14.51 24.07
C GLU A 78 22.01 13.39 23.45
N ALA A 79 22.61 12.58 22.58
CA ALA A 79 21.92 11.55 21.79
C ALA A 79 21.20 10.49 22.65
N SER A 80 21.74 10.17 23.84
CA SER A 80 21.13 9.17 24.74
C SER A 80 19.73 9.54 25.25
N ARG A 81 19.34 10.83 25.21
CA ARG A 81 18.00 11.29 25.59
C ARG A 81 16.90 10.71 24.70
N ASN A 82 17.23 10.39 23.45
CA ASN A 82 16.30 9.84 22.46
C ASN A 82 16.39 8.31 22.34
N GLY A 83 17.32 7.65 23.05
CA GLY A 83 17.61 6.21 22.95
C GLY A 83 18.28 5.78 21.64
N ILE A 84 17.88 6.35 20.51
CA ILE A 84 18.43 6.13 19.17
C ILE A 84 18.83 7.46 18.50
N CYS A 85 19.81 7.39 17.60
CA CYS A 85 20.19 8.47 16.71
C CYS A 85 20.71 7.90 15.38
N LYS A 86 20.79 8.73 14.34
CA LYS A 86 21.35 8.39 13.02
C LYS A 86 22.63 9.19 12.81
N ILE A 87 23.69 8.54 12.34
CA ILE A 87 24.94 9.22 11.96
C ILE A 87 25.14 9.06 10.44
N GLN A 88 25.12 10.16 9.70
CA GLN A 88 25.33 10.20 8.26
C GLN A 88 26.73 10.72 7.93
N VAL A 89 27.66 9.78 7.76
CA VAL A 89 29.02 10.04 7.29
C VAL A 89 29.04 10.01 5.76
N GLY A 90 29.72 10.96 5.12
CA GLY A 90 29.85 11.08 3.65
C GLY A 90 30.72 10.01 2.98
N LEU A 91 30.61 8.74 3.38
CA LEU A 91 31.40 7.63 2.86
C LEU A 91 30.90 7.16 1.49
N SER A 92 31.82 6.91 0.54
CA SER A 92 31.46 6.46 -0.79
C SER A 92 30.78 5.08 -0.76
N THR A 93 29.60 4.98 -1.38
CA THR A 93 28.78 3.76 -1.48
C THR A 93 29.49 2.59 -2.17
N LYS A 94 30.59 2.86 -2.89
CA LYS A 94 31.46 1.86 -3.54
C LYS A 94 32.05 0.83 -2.56
N ASN A 95 32.12 1.14 -1.28
CA ASN A 95 32.65 0.24 -0.23
C ASN A 95 31.59 -0.65 0.45
N ARG A 96 30.37 -0.76 -0.10
CA ARG A 96 29.30 -1.63 0.43
C ARG A 96 29.69 -3.11 0.30
N ARG A 97 30.27 -3.69 1.34
CA ARG A 97 30.49 -5.15 1.45
C ARG A 97 29.15 -5.89 1.42
N ALA A 98 29.08 -7.01 0.69
CA ALA A 98 27.90 -7.86 0.68
C ALA A 98 27.68 -8.51 2.06
N ALA A 99 26.51 -8.29 2.66
CA ALA A 99 26.18 -8.80 3.99
C ALA A 99 26.02 -10.33 3.95
N SER A 100 26.94 -11.05 4.61
CA SER A 100 26.93 -12.51 4.64
C SER A 100 26.13 -13.06 5.83
N ARG A 101 24.83 -13.34 5.59
CA ARG A 101 23.93 -14.20 6.41
C ARG A 101 23.42 -13.56 7.74
N ARG A 102 22.30 -13.97 8.34
CA ARG A 102 21.28 -15.01 8.02
C ARG A 102 19.93 -14.69 8.72
N VAL A 103 18.95 -15.64 8.65
CA VAL A 103 17.69 -15.70 9.45
C VAL A 103 16.63 -14.69 8.91
N TRP A 104 15.31 -14.92 8.93
CA TRP A 104 14.48 -15.82 9.76
C TRP A 104 13.58 -16.85 9.02
N GLU A 105 13.17 -17.85 9.81
CA GLU A 105 12.14 -18.89 9.64
C GLU A 105 12.18 -19.91 8.48
N SER A 106 12.44 -19.57 7.20
CA SER A 106 12.39 -20.63 6.15
C SER A 106 13.57 -21.61 6.19
N GLY A 107 14.67 -21.26 6.87
CA GLY A 107 15.89 -22.07 6.96
C GLY A 107 16.77 -22.07 5.71
N GLU A 108 16.24 -21.60 4.57
CA GLU A 108 16.88 -21.56 3.27
C GLU A 108 18.08 -20.60 3.21
N ARG A 109 18.87 -20.72 2.14
CA ARG A 109 20.08 -19.91 1.90
C ARG A 109 19.98 -19.17 0.56
N TYR A 110 19.38 -18.00 0.60
CA TYR A 110 19.33 -17.08 -0.53
C TYR A 110 20.69 -16.42 -0.81
N THR A 111 20.98 -16.17 -2.09
CA THR A 111 21.96 -15.16 -2.52
C THR A 111 21.32 -13.76 -2.43
N LEU A 112 22.11 -12.69 -2.53
CA LEU A 112 21.57 -11.33 -2.57
C LEU A 112 20.60 -11.15 -3.76
N GLU A 113 20.99 -11.67 -4.93
CA GLU A 113 20.18 -11.66 -6.15
C GLU A 113 18.87 -12.44 -5.99
N ALA A 114 18.93 -13.67 -5.46
CA ALA A 114 17.74 -14.49 -5.23
C ALA A 114 16.80 -13.87 -4.19
N PHE A 115 17.33 -13.17 -3.18
CA PHE A 115 16.51 -12.42 -2.22
C PHE A 115 15.86 -11.19 -2.87
N CYS A 116 16.60 -10.42 -3.68
CA CYS A 116 16.05 -9.29 -4.43
C CYS A 116 14.95 -9.73 -5.42
N ALA A 117 15.14 -10.87 -6.10
CA ALA A 117 14.14 -11.46 -6.98
C ALA A 117 12.84 -11.89 -6.26
N LYS A 118 12.88 -12.12 -4.94
CA LYS A 118 11.70 -12.42 -4.11
C LYS A 118 10.93 -11.19 -3.63
N VAL A 119 11.52 -9.99 -3.61
CA VAL A 119 10.84 -8.78 -3.12
C VAL A 119 9.48 -8.52 -3.82
N PRO A 120 9.34 -8.66 -5.15
CA PRO A 120 8.06 -8.48 -5.85
C PRO A 120 7.00 -9.55 -5.55
N GLU A 121 7.32 -10.66 -4.89
CA GLU A 121 6.32 -11.64 -4.44
C GLU A 121 5.67 -11.24 -3.12
N PHE A 122 6.42 -10.53 -2.26
CA PHE A 122 5.96 -10.09 -0.93
C PHE A 122 5.18 -8.78 -0.96
N GLU A 123 5.57 -7.83 -1.82
CA GLU A 123 5.04 -6.46 -1.82
C GLU A 123 3.55 -6.36 -2.24
N PRO A 124 3.05 -7.01 -3.31
CA PRO A 124 1.67 -6.79 -3.77
C PRO A 124 0.60 -7.54 -2.96
N SER A 125 0.98 -8.62 -2.28
CA SER A 125 0.05 -9.69 -1.88
C SER A 125 -0.51 -9.56 -0.46
N ARG A 126 -0.01 -8.62 0.36
CA ARG A 126 -0.25 -8.58 1.82
C ARG A 126 -1.00 -7.35 2.33
N HIS A 127 -1.16 -6.33 1.50
CA HIS A 127 -1.61 -5.01 1.93
C HIS A 127 -2.67 -4.44 0.97
N ALA A 128 -3.45 -3.46 1.45
CA ALA A 128 -4.47 -2.79 0.63
C ALA A 128 -3.83 -2.09 -0.59
N ALA A 129 -4.59 -1.99 -1.69
CA ALA A 129 -4.11 -1.51 -2.98
C ALA A 129 -3.38 -0.15 -2.89
N LEU A 130 -2.06 -0.21 -2.96
CA LEU A 130 -1.16 0.88 -2.64
C LEU A 130 -0.98 1.84 -3.85
N PRO A 131 -0.85 3.17 -3.65
CA PRO A 131 -0.53 4.09 -4.73
C PRO A 131 0.80 3.74 -5.39
N LYS A 132 0.91 3.96 -6.71
CA LYS A 132 2.09 3.61 -7.55
C LYS A 132 3.45 4.16 -7.05
N ASN A 133 3.43 5.18 -6.20
CA ASN A 133 4.60 5.71 -5.50
C ASN A 133 4.17 6.02 -4.05
N PRO A 134 4.27 5.06 -3.12
CA PRO A 134 3.84 5.26 -1.74
C PRO A 134 4.82 6.14 -0.97
N THR A 135 4.30 6.99 -0.08
CA THR A 135 5.15 7.70 0.88
C THR A 135 5.67 6.75 1.96
N HIS A 136 6.81 7.09 2.56
CA HIS A 136 7.39 6.34 3.69
C HIS A 136 6.43 6.21 4.89
N LEU A 137 5.53 7.17 5.10
CA LEU A 137 4.50 7.09 6.15
C LEU A 137 3.36 6.13 5.77
N GLN A 138 2.94 6.09 4.50
CA GLN A 138 1.96 5.11 4.00
C GLN A 138 2.53 3.67 4.08
N LEU A 139 3.80 3.48 3.72
CA LEU A 139 4.48 2.19 3.91
C LEU A 139 4.55 1.79 5.39
N LYS A 140 4.82 2.73 6.30
CA LYS A 140 4.84 2.47 7.75
C LYS A 140 3.47 2.18 8.35
N ALA A 141 2.38 2.68 7.76
CA ALA A 141 1.02 2.43 8.23
C ALA A 141 0.47 1.03 7.90
N LEU A 142 1.30 0.17 7.27
CA LEU A 142 0.97 -1.20 6.86
C LEU A 142 1.54 -2.30 7.77
N PHE A 143 2.31 -1.94 8.82
CA PHE A 143 3.03 -2.85 9.72
C PHE A 143 2.78 -2.51 11.19
#